data_AF-A0A4P7ZUB9-F1
#
_entry.id   AF-A0A4P7ZUB9-F1
#
_cell.length_a   1.000
_cell.length_b   1.000
_cell.length_c   1.000
_cell.angle_alpha   90.00
_cell.angle_beta   90.00
_cell.angle_gamma   90.00
#
_symmetry.space_group_name_H-M   'P 1'
#
loop_
_entity.id
_entity.type
_entity.pdbx_description
1 polymer ?
#
loop_
_entity_poly.entity_id
_entity_poly.type
_entity_poly.pdbx_seq_one_letter_code
_entity_poly.pdbx_strand_id
1 'polypeptide(L)'
;MPEEPCQCPDCQRFYREHDRLIRENPTLRQQQELSWAALQSFRTLAGRALEELQKTHGDAENAMAPAAAGGPAEAGEQDAMQQAIADLENINAHLFSIEALMERIFDVRVPEAVEQTFRELAGELAPDPLNADRLRLNRLLHQTPDLPG
;
A
#
# COMPACT_ATOMS: atom_id res chain seq x y z
N MET A 1 -11.30 -15.69 21.68
CA MET A 1 -9.87 -16.06 21.82
C MET A 1 -9.10 -15.20 20.85
N PRO A 2 -8.14 -14.35 21.26
CA PRO A 2 -7.30 -13.69 20.27
C PRO A 2 -6.44 -14.79 19.63
N GLU A 3 -6.63 -15.04 18.35
CA GLU A 3 -5.76 -15.93 17.58
C GLU A 3 -4.33 -15.39 17.64
N GLU A 4 -3.38 -16.29 17.89
CA GLU A 4 -1.96 -15.95 17.97
C GLU A 4 -1.46 -15.43 16.61
N PRO A 5 -0.51 -14.46 16.58
CA PRO A 5 0.03 -13.95 15.32
C PRO A 5 0.73 -15.08 14.55
N CYS A 6 0.62 -15.04 13.21
CA CYS A 6 1.25 -16.03 12.35
C CYS A 6 2.76 -16.12 12.61
N GLN A 7 3.26 -17.35 12.78
CA GLN A 7 4.67 -17.62 13.10
C GLN A 7 5.46 -18.17 11.91
N CYS A 8 4.94 -18.07 10.68
CA CYS A 8 5.70 -18.54 9.52
C CYS A 8 6.96 -17.66 9.29
N PRO A 9 8.02 -18.20 8.65
CA PRO A 9 9.29 -17.50 8.51
C PRO A 9 9.18 -16.11 7.84
N ASP A 10 8.31 -15.97 6.84
CA ASP A 10 8.11 -14.72 6.13
C ASP A 10 7.42 -13.67 6.99
N CYS A 11 6.37 -14.07 7.73
CA CYS A 11 5.67 -13.19 8.66
C CYS A 11 6.61 -12.73 9.77
N GLN A 12 7.40 -13.63 10.34
CA GLN A 12 8.40 -13.28 11.34
C GLN A 12 9.47 -12.32 10.79
N ARG A 13 9.93 -12.53 9.55
CA ARG A 13 10.88 -11.61 8.92
C ARG A 13 10.27 -10.22 8.76
N PHE A 14 9.05 -10.14 8.25
CA PHE A 14 8.34 -8.88 8.09
C PHE A 14 8.16 -8.16 9.43
N TYR A 15 7.69 -8.88 10.45
CA TYR A 15 7.48 -8.33 11.79
C TYR A 15 8.75 -7.73 12.37
N ARG A 16 9.89 -8.45 12.27
CA ARG A 16 11.18 -7.96 12.75
C ARG A 16 11.62 -6.70 12.01
N GLU A 17 11.42 -6.63 10.70
CA GLU A 17 11.80 -5.45 9.91
C GLU A 17 10.89 -4.26 10.24
N HIS A 18 9.59 -4.49 10.39
CA HIS A 18 8.66 -3.45 10.81
C HIS A 18 9.01 -2.89 12.21
N ASP A 19 9.34 -3.78 13.15
CA ASP A 19 9.79 -3.37 14.50
C ASP A 19 11.10 -2.61 14.46
N ARG A 20 12.00 -3.00 13.56
CA ARG A 20 13.24 -2.27 13.31
C ARG A 20 12.95 -0.87 12.79
N LEU A 21 12.05 -0.71 11.81
CA LEU A 21 11.70 0.60 11.26
C LEU A 21 11.15 1.55 12.33
N ILE A 22 10.28 1.05 13.22
CA ILE A 22 9.74 1.85 14.34
C ILE A 22 10.86 2.32 15.28
N ARG A 23 11.79 1.42 15.66
CA ARG A 23 12.89 1.77 16.57
C ARG A 23 13.92 2.71 15.96
N GLU A 24 14.26 2.51 14.69
CA GLU A 24 15.26 3.32 13.98
C GLU A 24 14.73 4.70 13.58
N ASN A 25 13.40 4.83 13.46
CA ASN A 25 12.73 6.07 13.04
C ASN A 25 11.72 6.55 14.09
N PRO A 26 12.14 6.81 15.34
CA PRO A 26 11.23 6.91 16.47
C PRO A 26 10.59 8.30 16.65
N THR A 27 10.67 9.19 15.66
CA THR A 27 10.06 10.53 15.71
C THR A 27 8.89 10.65 14.74
N LEU A 28 7.98 11.60 14.97
CA LEU A 28 6.86 11.86 14.05
C LEU A 28 7.40 12.15 12.64
N ARG A 29 8.41 13.03 12.55
CA ARG A 29 9.00 13.41 11.26
C ARG A 29 9.56 12.22 10.50
N GLN A 30 10.27 11.31 11.17
CA GLN A 30 10.84 10.13 10.50
C GLN A 30 9.75 9.14 10.07
N GLN A 31 8.69 8.94 10.88
CA GLN A 31 7.54 8.11 10.49
C GLN A 31 6.79 8.68 9.29
N GLN A 32 6.65 10.01 9.22
CA GLN A 32 6.09 10.69 8.06
C GLN A 32 6.95 10.43 6.81
N GLU A 33 8.27 10.56 6.91
CA GLU A 33 9.21 10.30 5.80
C GLU A 33 9.14 8.86 5.28
N LEU A 34 9.08 7.88 6.18
CA LEU A 34 8.89 6.48 5.79
C LEU A 34 7.56 6.27 5.04
N SER A 35 6.48 6.83 5.58
CA SER A 35 5.14 6.73 4.96
C SER A 35 5.10 7.40 3.59
N TRP A 36 5.79 8.54 3.44
CA TRP A 36 5.94 9.25 2.18
C TRP A 36 6.71 8.43 1.15
N ALA A 37 7.86 7.89 1.53
CA ALA A 37 8.65 7.05 0.63
C ALA A 37 7.84 5.83 0.15
N ALA A 38 7.09 5.19 1.04
CA ALA A 38 6.21 4.08 0.69
C ALA A 38 5.10 4.51 -0.30
N LEU A 39 4.39 5.61 -0.03
CA LEU A 39 3.35 6.14 -0.91
C LEU A 39 3.88 6.51 -2.29
N GLN A 40 5.03 7.20 -2.35
CA GLN A 40 5.67 7.60 -3.61
C GLN A 40 6.08 6.37 -4.44
N SER A 41 6.61 5.33 -3.78
CA SER A 41 6.96 4.07 -4.44
C SER A 41 5.72 3.39 -5.03
N PHE A 42 4.62 3.33 -4.28
CA PHE A 42 3.37 2.70 -4.73
C PHE A 42 2.76 3.46 -5.91
N ARG A 43 2.62 4.79 -5.79
CA ARG A 43 2.11 5.64 -6.87
C ARG A 43 2.94 5.50 -8.15
N THR A 44 4.26 5.50 -8.03
CA THR A 44 5.14 5.34 -9.20
C THR A 44 4.89 3.99 -9.87
N LEU A 45 4.80 2.92 -9.10
CA LEU A 45 4.54 1.58 -9.64
C LEU A 45 3.15 1.47 -10.28
N ALA A 46 2.10 1.96 -9.61
CA ALA A 46 0.73 1.93 -10.10
C ALA A 46 0.55 2.77 -11.38
N GLY A 47 1.17 3.95 -11.45
CA GLY A 47 1.17 4.80 -12.64
C GLY A 47 1.88 4.12 -13.82
N ARG A 48 3.06 3.51 -13.59
CA ARG A 48 3.79 2.78 -14.63
C ARG A 48 3.04 1.56 -15.14
N ALA A 49 2.41 0.80 -14.23
CA ALA A 49 1.58 -0.34 -14.62
C ALA A 49 0.40 0.11 -15.50
N LEU A 50 -0.27 1.20 -15.13
CA LEU A 50 -1.37 1.75 -15.92
C LEU A 50 -0.92 2.19 -17.31
N GLU A 51 0.19 2.95 -17.40
CA GLU A 51 0.75 3.39 -18.68
C GLU A 51 1.06 2.21 -19.61
N GLU A 52 1.69 1.15 -19.11
CA GLU A 52 2.02 -0.02 -19.92
C GLU A 52 0.79 -0.82 -20.35
N LEU A 53 -0.22 -0.96 -19.48
CA LEU A 53 -1.49 -1.62 -19.81
C LEU A 53 -2.27 -0.84 -20.87
N GLN A 54 -2.35 0.49 -20.74
CA GLN A 54 -3.02 1.36 -21.71
C GLN A 54 -2.31 1.35 -23.08
N LYS A 55 -0.98 1.27 -23.15
CA LYS A 55 -0.27 1.09 -24.43
C LYS A 55 -0.63 -0.24 -25.08
N THR A 56 -0.66 -1.31 -24.29
CA THR A 56 -0.90 -2.66 -24.82
C THR A 56 -2.36 -2.87 -25.26
N HIS A 57 -3.33 -2.24 -24.59
CA HIS A 57 -4.76 -2.46 -24.82
C HIS A 57 -5.51 -1.27 -25.44
N GLY A 58 -4.98 -0.05 -25.36
CA GLY A 58 -5.56 1.16 -25.94
C GLY A 58 -5.26 1.32 -27.44
N ASP A 59 -4.14 0.78 -27.93
CA ASP A 59 -3.85 0.71 -29.37
C ASP A 59 -4.75 -0.29 -30.11
N ALA A 60 -5.37 -1.24 -29.40
CA ALA A 60 -6.30 -2.22 -29.96
C ALA A 60 -7.64 -1.59 -30.40
N GLU A 61 -8.09 -0.51 -29.75
CA GLU A 61 -9.32 0.19 -30.14
C GLU A 61 -9.14 1.10 -31.37
N ASN A 62 -7.92 1.62 -31.59
CA ASN A 62 -7.62 2.49 -32.75
C ASN A 62 -7.27 1.70 -34.03
N ALA A 63 -6.96 0.41 -33.92
CA ALA A 63 -6.73 -0.49 -35.04
C ALA A 63 -8.03 -1.16 -35.51
N MET A 64 -9.08 -0.39 -35.80
CA MET A 64 -10.31 -0.93 -36.38
C MET A 64 -10.11 -1.26 -37.86
N ALA A 65 -9.40 -2.36 -38.13
CA ALA A 65 -9.56 -3.15 -39.34
C ALA A 65 -10.55 -4.30 -39.05
N PRO A 66 -11.50 -4.63 -39.95
CA PRO A 66 -12.49 -5.65 -39.66
C PRO A 66 -11.85 -7.03 -39.83
N ALA A 67 -11.35 -7.60 -38.75
CA ALA A 67 -11.06 -9.02 -38.67
C ALA A 67 -12.02 -9.65 -37.66
N ALA A 68 -13.01 -10.36 -38.20
CA ALA A 68 -13.96 -11.13 -37.43
C ALA A 68 -13.27 -12.26 -36.65
N ALA A 69 -13.96 -12.68 -35.58
CA ALA A 69 -13.75 -13.87 -34.75
C ALA A 69 -12.84 -13.70 -33.51
N GLY A 70 -13.30 -12.87 -32.57
CA GLY A 70 -13.10 -13.16 -31.15
C GLY A 70 -14.31 -13.96 -30.63
N GLY A 71 -14.08 -15.10 -29.95
CA GLY A 71 -15.17 -15.86 -29.33
C GLY A 71 -15.78 -15.09 -28.14
N PRO A 72 -16.99 -15.43 -27.65
CA PRO A 72 -17.59 -14.77 -26.50
C PRO A 72 -16.72 -14.83 -25.22
N ALA A 73 -15.78 -15.77 -25.13
CA ALA A 73 -14.78 -15.84 -24.07
C ALA A 73 -13.68 -14.78 -24.18
N GLU A 74 -13.17 -14.50 -25.40
CA GLU A 74 -12.15 -13.46 -25.62
C GLU A 74 -12.72 -12.04 -25.45
N ALA A 75 -13.98 -11.83 -25.83
CA ALA A 75 -14.66 -10.57 -25.57
C ALA A 75 -14.81 -10.31 -24.06
N GLY A 76 -15.18 -11.34 -23.29
CA GLY A 76 -15.29 -11.22 -21.83
C GLY A 76 -13.95 -10.97 -21.12
N GLU A 77 -12.84 -11.50 -21.64
CA GLU A 77 -11.50 -11.24 -21.11
C GLU A 77 -11.01 -9.82 -21.42
N GLN A 78 -11.33 -9.29 -22.61
CA GLN A 78 -11.07 -7.90 -22.99
C GLN A 78 -11.86 -6.92 -22.11
N ASP A 79 -13.16 -7.19 -21.89
CA ASP A 79 -14.00 -6.37 -21.02
C ASP A 79 -13.48 -6.37 -19.56
N ALA A 80 -13.07 -7.55 -19.05
CA ALA A 80 -12.48 -7.65 -17.71
C ALA A 80 -11.17 -6.87 -17.59
N MET A 81 -10.33 -6.89 -18.63
CA MET A 81 -9.09 -6.10 -18.65
C MET A 81 -9.36 -4.60 -18.71
N GLN A 82 -10.32 -4.15 -19.53
CA GLN A 82 -10.73 -2.75 -19.57
C GLN A 82 -11.26 -2.27 -18.21
N GLN A 83 -12.06 -3.10 -17.53
CA GLN A 83 -12.52 -2.80 -16.17
C GLN A 83 -11.34 -2.69 -15.18
N ALA A 84 -10.37 -3.60 -15.23
CA ALA A 84 -9.18 -3.55 -14.38
C ALA A 84 -8.34 -2.29 -14.62
N ILE A 85 -8.24 -1.82 -15.86
CA ILE A 85 -7.58 -0.56 -16.22
C ILE A 85 -8.33 0.62 -15.60
N ALA A 86 -9.65 0.67 -15.71
CA ALA A 86 -10.47 1.72 -15.09
C ALA A 86 -10.36 1.72 -13.55
N ASP A 87 -10.31 0.54 -12.93
CA ASP A 87 -10.08 0.41 -11.49
C ASP A 87 -8.70 0.93 -11.08
N LEU A 88 -7.67 0.67 -11.89
CA LEU A 88 -6.32 1.18 -11.65
C LEU A 88 -6.22 2.70 -11.82
N GLU A 89 -6.98 3.30 -12.74
CA GLU A 89 -7.15 4.76 -12.85
C GLU A 89 -7.76 5.35 -11.58
N ASN A 90 -8.81 4.72 -11.05
CA ASN A 90 -9.43 5.12 -9.79
C ASN A 90 -8.47 5.01 -8.61
N ILE A 91 -7.70 3.91 -8.53
CA ILE A 91 -6.65 3.74 -7.52
C ILE A 91 -5.63 4.87 -7.61
N ASN A 92 -5.14 5.18 -8.81
CA ASN A 92 -4.19 6.27 -9.00
C ASN A 92 -4.78 7.62 -8.52
N ALA A 93 -6.03 7.94 -8.86
CA ALA A 93 -6.70 9.14 -8.37
C ALA A 93 -6.81 9.20 -6.83
N HIS A 94 -7.06 8.06 -6.17
CA HIS A 94 -7.04 7.97 -4.72
C HIS A 94 -5.63 8.19 -4.14
N LEU A 95 -4.59 7.65 -4.77
CA LEU A 95 -3.21 7.88 -4.34
C LEU A 95 -2.80 9.35 -4.44
N PHE A 96 -3.25 10.08 -5.48
CA PHE A 96 -3.11 11.53 -5.55
C PHE A 96 -3.81 12.24 -4.38
N SER A 97 -5.00 11.80 -4.01
CA SER A 97 -5.74 12.37 -2.88
C SER A 97 -5.02 12.15 -1.54
N ILE A 98 -4.46 10.95 -1.34
CA ILE A 98 -3.67 10.61 -0.14
C ILE A 98 -2.38 11.43 -0.09
N GLU A 99 -1.70 11.61 -1.22
CA GLU A 99 -0.49 12.43 -1.31
C GLU A 99 -0.76 13.87 -0.83
N ALA A 100 -1.80 14.50 -1.36
CA ALA A 100 -2.17 15.86 -0.95
C ALA A 100 -2.54 15.97 0.54
N LEU A 101 -3.09 14.91 1.14
CA LEU A 101 -3.34 14.85 2.58
C LEU A 101 -2.05 14.67 3.37
N MET A 102 -1.14 13.82 2.90
CA MET A 102 0.17 13.62 3.52
C MET A 102 0.97 14.93 3.53
N GLU A 103 1.00 15.68 2.43
CA GLU A 103 1.67 17.00 2.38
C GLU A 103 1.17 17.94 3.50
N ARG A 104 -0.14 17.98 3.76
CA ARG A 104 -0.70 18.78 4.86
C ARG A 104 -0.28 18.28 6.24
N ILE A 105 -0.12 16.96 6.39
CA ILE A 105 0.36 16.36 7.64
C ILE A 105 1.84 16.73 7.87
N PHE A 106 2.65 16.79 6.81
CA PHE A 106 4.07 17.17 6.88
C PHE A 106 4.30 18.62 7.34
N ASP A 107 3.35 19.52 7.08
CA ASP A 107 3.45 20.92 7.50
C ASP A 107 3.24 21.11 9.02
N VAL A 108 2.74 20.09 9.72
CA VAL A 108 2.52 20.14 11.17
C VAL A 108 3.84 20.06 11.91
N ARG A 109 4.20 21.13 12.62
CA ARG A 109 5.32 21.15 13.55
C ARG A 109 4.85 20.76 14.94
N VAL A 110 5.55 19.81 15.57
CA VAL A 110 5.29 19.38 16.94
C VAL A 110 6.37 19.88 17.90
N PRO A 111 6.04 20.20 19.17
CA PRO A 111 7.03 20.52 20.19
C PRO A 111 7.93 19.33 20.54
N GLU A 112 9.15 19.58 21.02
CA GLU A 112 10.11 18.52 21.41
C GLU A 112 9.54 17.55 22.46
N ALA A 113 8.68 18.02 23.38
CA ALA A 113 8.02 17.16 24.36
C ALA A 113 7.17 16.06 23.70
N VAL A 114 6.53 16.36 22.56
CA VAL A 114 5.76 15.37 21.79
C VAL A 114 6.70 14.40 21.09
N GLU A 115 7.77 14.89 20.48
CA GLU A 115 8.79 14.01 19.85
C GLU A 115 9.43 13.07 20.86
N GLN A 116 9.65 13.53 22.08
CA GLN A 116 10.14 12.70 23.17
C GLN A 116 9.14 11.57 23.51
N THR A 117 7.84 11.87 23.55
CA THR A 117 6.80 10.85 23.72
C THR A 117 6.80 9.83 22.57
N PHE A 118 7.00 10.26 21.32
CA PHE A 118 7.15 9.34 20.18
C PHE A 118 8.31 8.36 20.39
N ARG A 119 9.46 8.86 20.87
CA ARG A 119 10.65 8.01 21.10
C ARG A 119 10.44 6.99 22.20
N GLU A 120 9.80 7.39 23.29
CA GLU A 120 9.48 6.51 24.41
C GLU A 120 8.54 5.39 23.96
N LEU A 121 7.42 5.74 23.30
CA LEU A 121 6.44 4.76 22.82
C LEU A 121 7.01 3.84 21.74
N ALA A 122 7.85 4.35 20.82
CA ALA A 122 8.55 3.50 19.84
C ALA A 122 9.45 2.47 20.52
N GLY A 123 10.09 2.86 21.64
CA GLY A 123 10.88 1.98 22.49
C GLY A 123 10.06 0.91 23.22
N GLU A 124 8.78 1.15 23.51
CA GLU A 124 7.87 0.19 24.16
C GLU A 124 7.16 -0.74 23.17
N LEU A 125 6.75 -0.22 22.01
CA LEU A 125 5.97 -0.95 21.01
C LEU A 125 6.74 -2.09 20.33
N ALA A 126 7.98 -1.83 19.95
CA ALA A 126 8.75 -2.71 19.08
C ALA A 126 9.48 -3.89 19.77
N PRO A 127 9.83 -3.87 21.07
CA PRO A 127 10.45 -5.02 21.72
C PRO A 127 9.48 -6.02 22.37
N ASP A 128 8.23 -5.64 22.65
CA ASP A 128 7.25 -6.54 23.31
C ASP A 128 6.33 -7.24 22.29
N PRO A 129 6.51 -8.55 22.03
CA PRO A 129 5.69 -9.30 21.07
C PRO A 129 4.23 -9.50 21.53
N LEU A 130 3.92 -9.24 22.81
CA LEU A 130 2.58 -9.38 23.39
C LEU A 130 1.89 -8.03 23.61
N ASN A 131 2.54 -6.92 23.27
CA ASN A 131 1.93 -5.60 23.33
C ASN A 131 0.66 -5.55 22.44
N ALA A 132 -0.44 -5.03 22.99
CA ALA A 132 -1.73 -5.05 22.30
C ALA A 132 -1.74 -4.22 21.00
N ASP A 133 -1.05 -3.08 20.99
CA ASP A 133 -0.89 -2.23 19.81
C ASP A 133 0.01 -2.92 18.78
N ARG A 134 1.07 -3.60 19.24
CA ARG A 134 1.93 -4.44 18.39
C ARG A 134 1.14 -5.55 17.69
N LEU A 135 0.26 -6.24 18.42
CA LEU A 135 -0.62 -7.28 17.87
C LEU A 135 -1.63 -6.69 16.88
N ARG A 136 -2.15 -5.50 17.14
CA ARG A 136 -3.04 -4.79 16.20
C ARG A 136 -2.33 -4.46 14.89
N LEU A 137 -1.10 -3.95 14.95
CA LEU A 137 -0.29 -3.66 13.77
C LEU A 137 0.00 -4.92 12.96
N ASN A 138 0.34 -6.03 13.62
CA ASN A 138 0.54 -7.32 12.96
C ASN A 138 -0.72 -7.84 12.24
N ARG A 139 -1.91 -7.58 12.79
CA ARG A 139 -3.17 -7.96 12.14
C ARG A 139 -3.42 -7.20 10.85
N LEU A 140 -3.14 -5.89 10.82
CA LEU A 140 -3.30 -5.09 9.60
C LEU A 140 -2.44 -5.63 8.44
N LEU A 141 -1.33 -6.29 8.77
CA LEU A 141 -0.38 -6.84 7.80
C LEU A 141 -0.73 -8.28 7.36
N HIS A 142 -1.68 -8.92 8.02
CA HIS A 142 -2.16 -10.27 7.70
C HIS A 142 -3.57 -10.31 7.16
N GLN A 143 -4.40 -9.34 7.54
CA GLN A 143 -5.71 -9.13 6.97
C GLN A 143 -5.58 -8.22 5.75
N THR A 144 -4.88 -8.69 4.72
CA THR A 144 -5.40 -8.44 3.39
C THR A 144 -6.62 -9.35 3.32
N PRO A 145 -7.87 -8.84 3.26
CA PRO A 145 -8.99 -9.72 2.99
C PRO A 145 -8.61 -10.53 1.75
N ASP A 146 -8.76 -11.85 1.81
CA ASP A 146 -8.87 -12.62 0.58
C ASP A 146 -9.98 -11.92 -0.21
N LEU A 147 -9.61 -11.19 -1.26
CA LEU A 147 -10.56 -10.70 -2.23
C LEU A 147 -11.33 -11.96 -2.66
N PRO A 148 -12.67 -12.00 -2.55
CA PRO A 148 -13.41 -13.09 -3.12
C PRO A 148 -13.12 -13.08 -4.63
N GLY A 149 -12.32 -14.04 -5.07
CA GLY A 149 -12.15 -14.37 -6.49
C GLY A 149 -13.39 -15.05 -7.05
#